data_AF-A0A8T1RUY5-F1
#
_entry.id   AF-A0A8T1RUY5-F1
#
_cell.length_a   1.000
_cell.length_b   1.000
_cell.length_c   1.000
_cell.angle_alpha   90.00
_cell.angle_beta   90.00
_cell.angle_gamma   90.00
#
_symmetry.space_group_name_H-M   'P 1'
#
loop_
_entity.id
_entity.type
_entity.pdbx_description
1 polymer ?
#
loop_
_entity_poly.entity_id
_entity_poly.type
_entity_poly.pdbx_seq_one_letter_code
_entity_poly.pdbx_strand_id
1 'polypeptide(L)'
;MSIEPLTSTRNWESCPTVSTHVAFQSTHVNHNYLFNFYLPLIATVDHVTITNQTSDPCIKPWACHTQNQTPPRTVTTNILAKMVPAPSLAGVHVDNVAFQPTTKVPGSDKTLFLGGAGVRGLEIQGNFVKFTAIGVYLEDTAVPSLSIKWSGKSADELSESVEFFRDIVTGPFEKFIRVTMILPLTGHQYSEKVTENCVAFWKSVGIYTDAEAKAIEEFLKVFKDEKFPPGSSILFTQSPNGSLTISFSKDESIPESGNAVIKNKLLSEAVLESIIGKHGVSPAAKKSLATRVSELLKDSNDKEAENQKLMAENQKLKVENQKLEAEIKILKAGNSEIGGHK
;
A
#
# COMPACT_ATOMS: atom_id res chain seq x y z
N MET A 1 62.27 -49.12 -66.20
CA MET A 1 61.99 -50.51 -65.82
C MET A 1 61.13 -50.42 -64.56
N SER A 2 59.80 -50.29 -64.63
CA SER A 2 58.82 -50.93 -65.55
C SER A 2 58.75 -52.45 -65.27
N ILE A 3 57.59 -53.11 -65.17
CA ILE A 3 56.29 -52.86 -65.84
C ILE A 3 55.08 -53.08 -64.89
N GLU A 4 54.06 -52.22 -65.02
CA GLU A 4 52.61 -52.41 -64.75
C GLU A 4 51.87 -52.26 -66.11
N PRO A 5 50.53 -52.47 -66.32
CA PRO A 5 49.38 -52.49 -65.39
C PRO A 5 48.74 -53.92 -65.34
N LEU A 6 47.44 -54.27 -65.14
CA LEU A 6 46.05 -53.73 -65.29
C LEU A 6 45.14 -54.49 -64.25
N THR A 7 43.86 -54.20 -63.90
CA THR A 7 42.78 -53.23 -64.21
C THR A 7 41.81 -53.20 -62.97
N SER A 8 40.65 -52.54 -62.86
CA SER A 8 39.75 -51.81 -63.78
C SER A 8 39.02 -50.63 -63.08
N THR A 9 38.51 -49.70 -63.89
CA THR A 9 37.66 -48.51 -63.56
C THR A 9 36.51 -48.78 -62.58
N ARG A 10 35.99 -47.86 -61.74
CA ARG A 10 36.09 -46.38 -61.53
C ARG A 10 35.53 -46.07 -60.09
N ASN A 11 35.31 -44.86 -59.55
CA ASN A 11 35.24 -43.47 -60.06
C ASN A 11 35.84 -42.44 -59.06
N TRP A 12 35.31 -41.22 -58.98
CA TRP A 12 35.69 -40.08 -58.13
C TRP A 12 34.42 -39.39 -57.58
N GLU A 13 34.42 -38.94 -56.30
CA GLU A 13 34.12 -37.56 -55.83
C GLU A 13 34.01 -37.40 -54.28
N SER A 14 34.77 -36.42 -53.77
CA SER A 14 34.39 -35.37 -52.80
C SER A 14 33.79 -35.67 -51.40
N CYS A 15 34.62 -35.37 -50.38
CA CYS A 15 34.43 -34.89 -48.98
C CYS A 15 33.08 -34.35 -48.46
N PRO A 16 32.89 -34.14 -47.12
CA PRO A 16 33.77 -34.43 -45.96
C PRO A 16 33.08 -35.19 -44.79
N THR A 17 33.85 -35.45 -43.71
CA THR A 17 33.40 -36.07 -42.44
C THR A 17 32.39 -35.23 -41.65
N VAL A 18 31.32 -35.87 -41.16
CA VAL A 18 30.42 -35.30 -40.13
C VAL A 18 30.89 -35.72 -38.73
N SER A 19 31.25 -34.75 -37.90
CA SER A 19 31.45 -34.94 -36.45
C SER A 19 30.25 -34.34 -35.71
N THR A 20 29.46 -35.18 -35.04
CA THR A 20 28.24 -34.75 -34.35
C THR A 20 28.55 -34.14 -32.99
N HIS A 21 28.91 -32.86 -32.96
CA HIS A 21 28.79 -32.04 -31.75
C HIS A 21 27.31 -31.74 -31.46
N VAL A 22 26.84 -32.09 -30.27
CA VAL A 22 25.50 -31.74 -29.80
C VAL A 22 25.50 -30.28 -29.37
N ALA A 23 25.09 -29.38 -30.27
CA ALA A 23 24.98 -27.96 -29.99
C ALA A 23 23.74 -27.68 -29.12
N PHE A 24 23.96 -27.15 -27.91
CA PHE A 24 22.88 -26.58 -27.08
C PHE A 24 22.38 -25.29 -27.74
N GLN A 25 21.29 -25.37 -28.52
CA GLN A 25 20.67 -24.17 -29.09
C GLN A 25 19.92 -23.41 -27.99
N SER A 26 20.46 -22.24 -27.63
CA SER A 26 19.75 -21.27 -26.80
C SER A 26 18.53 -20.74 -27.55
N THR A 27 17.34 -21.16 -27.13
CA THR A 27 16.08 -20.61 -27.64
C THR A 27 15.87 -19.21 -27.09
N HIS A 28 16.26 -18.18 -27.85
CA HIS A 28 15.93 -16.79 -27.53
C HIS A 28 14.40 -16.62 -27.39
N VAL A 29 13.93 -16.40 -26.16
CA VAL A 29 12.54 -16.02 -25.91
C VAL A 29 12.31 -14.61 -26.44
N ASN A 30 11.60 -14.53 -27.56
CA ASN A 30 11.44 -13.31 -28.35
C ASN A 30 10.70 -12.22 -27.54
N HIS A 31 11.40 -11.13 -27.18
CA HIS A 31 10.88 -10.11 -26.26
C HIS A 31 9.78 -9.19 -26.85
N ASN A 32 9.48 -9.30 -28.15
CA ASN A 32 8.59 -8.38 -28.87
C ASN A 32 7.09 -8.70 -28.77
N TYR A 33 6.61 -9.12 -27.60
CA TYR A 33 5.17 -9.37 -27.32
C TYR A 33 4.63 -8.58 -26.11
N LEU A 34 5.13 -7.36 -25.87
CA LEU A 34 4.65 -6.47 -24.80
C LEU A 34 4.38 -5.01 -25.25
N PHE A 35 4.00 -4.80 -26.51
CA PHE A 35 3.53 -3.50 -27.02
C PHE A 35 2.10 -3.56 -27.56
N ASN A 36 1.14 -3.02 -26.78
CA ASN A 36 -0.05 -2.31 -27.27
C ASN A 36 -0.99 -1.90 -26.12
N PHE A 37 -0.95 -0.63 -25.70
CA PHE A 37 -2.13 0.11 -25.24
C PHE A 37 -1.93 1.60 -25.57
N TYR A 38 -2.86 2.17 -26.35
CA TYR A 38 -2.80 3.55 -26.83
C TYR A 38 -3.22 4.55 -25.75
N LEU A 39 -2.59 5.74 -25.74
CA LEU A 39 -3.21 6.95 -25.18
C LEU A 39 -4.10 7.63 -26.24
N PRO A 40 -5.29 8.12 -25.86
CA PRO A 40 -5.94 9.23 -26.54
C PRO A 40 -5.50 10.59 -25.95
N LEU A 41 -5.40 11.59 -26.82
CA LEU A 41 -5.08 12.98 -26.51
C LEU A 41 -6.29 13.72 -25.87
N ILE A 42 -6.04 14.69 -24.98
CA ILE A 42 -6.97 15.80 -24.63
C ILE A 42 -6.14 16.99 -24.09
N ALA A 43 -6.69 18.22 -24.15
CA ALA A 43 -5.93 19.46 -24.18
C ALA A 43 -5.88 20.31 -22.89
N THR A 44 -4.87 21.18 -22.86
CA THR A 44 -4.71 22.49 -22.18
C THR A 44 -5.78 23.00 -21.19
N VAL A 45 -5.31 23.47 -20.02
CA VAL A 45 -5.85 24.62 -19.26
C VAL A 45 -4.67 25.46 -18.72
N ASP A 46 -4.88 26.76 -18.49
CA ASP A 46 -3.85 27.79 -18.35
C ASP A 46 -3.16 27.98 -16.98
N HIS A 47 -2.17 28.88 -17.00
CA HIS A 47 -1.35 29.40 -15.90
C HIS A 47 -2.06 29.67 -14.55
N VAL A 48 -1.36 29.35 -13.46
CA VAL A 48 -1.34 30.19 -12.25
C VAL A 48 0.12 30.45 -11.84
N THR A 49 0.53 31.71 -11.84
CA THR A 49 1.85 32.16 -11.37
C THR A 49 1.78 32.46 -9.87
N ILE A 50 2.62 31.81 -9.05
CA ILE A 50 2.78 32.16 -7.63
C ILE A 50 4.18 32.76 -7.42
N THR A 51 4.22 33.95 -6.85
CA THR A 51 5.45 34.71 -6.57
C THR A 51 6.07 34.29 -5.25
N ASN A 52 7.37 33.99 -5.25
CA ASN A 52 8.14 33.82 -4.01
C ASN A 52 8.18 35.13 -3.20
N GLN A 53 7.98 35.02 -1.88
CA GLN A 53 8.47 36.01 -0.91
C GLN A 53 9.24 35.32 0.21
N THR A 54 10.41 35.89 0.53
CA THR A 54 11.33 35.43 1.56
C THR A 54 11.34 36.38 2.75
N SER A 55 11.36 35.84 3.97
CA SER A 55 12.19 36.33 5.08
C SER A 55 12.08 35.42 6.29
N ASP A 56 13.18 35.28 7.02
CA ASP A 56 13.33 34.47 8.24
C ASP A 56 13.73 35.41 9.42
N PRO A 57 13.81 34.94 10.69
CA PRO A 57 13.34 35.74 11.82
C PRO A 57 14.43 36.47 12.61
N CYS A 58 14.02 37.48 13.41
CA CYS A 58 14.89 38.04 14.45
C CYS A 58 14.14 38.73 15.61
N ILE A 59 13.86 38.00 16.71
CA ILE A 59 13.74 38.56 18.07
C ILE A 59 14.38 37.56 19.07
N LYS A 60 15.19 38.06 20.00
CA LYS A 60 15.56 37.39 21.27
C LYS A 60 15.40 38.39 22.45
N PRO A 61 15.84 38.15 23.70
CA PRO A 61 14.85 37.90 24.77
C PRO A 61 15.03 38.78 26.02
N TRP A 62 14.02 38.87 26.89
CA TRP A 62 14.18 39.03 28.36
C TRP A 62 12.82 39.10 29.06
N ALA A 63 12.64 38.30 30.14
CA ALA A 63 11.96 38.63 31.40
C ALA A 63 11.48 37.34 32.09
N CYS A 64 12.18 36.90 33.13
CA CYS A 64 11.67 35.85 34.02
C CYS A 64 11.09 36.49 35.28
N HIS A 65 9.82 36.22 35.59
CA HIS A 65 9.20 36.56 36.88
C HIS A 65 8.45 35.36 37.42
N THR A 66 8.96 34.80 38.52
CA THR A 66 8.38 33.67 39.23
C THR A 66 7.32 34.13 40.20
N GLN A 67 6.10 33.61 40.08
CA GLN A 67 5.13 33.60 41.17
C GLN A 67 4.67 32.16 41.43
N ASN A 68 4.87 31.72 42.67
CA ASN A 68 4.38 30.42 43.12
C ASN A 68 2.85 30.46 43.24
N GLN A 69 2.16 29.66 42.43
CA GLN A 69 0.78 29.28 42.68
C GLN A 69 0.68 27.76 42.64
N THR A 70 0.32 27.15 43.77
CA THR A 70 0.04 25.71 43.85
C THR A 70 -1.23 25.39 43.07
N PRO A 71 -1.20 24.50 42.07
CA PRO A 71 -2.41 24.14 41.33
C PRO A 71 -3.40 23.40 42.25
N PRO A 72 -4.73 23.62 42.10
CA PRO A 72 -5.73 22.83 42.79
C PRO A 72 -5.65 21.37 42.35
N ARG A 73 -6.05 20.43 43.23
CA ARG A 73 -6.04 18.99 42.93
C ARG A 73 -6.99 18.67 41.78
N THR A 74 -6.44 18.48 40.58
CA THR A 74 -7.15 17.83 39.49
C THR A 74 -7.57 16.43 39.92
N VAL A 75 -8.86 16.14 39.93
CA VAL A 75 -9.35 14.76 40.07
C VAL A 75 -9.11 14.07 38.74
N THR A 76 -7.98 13.36 38.63
CA THR A 76 -7.64 12.58 37.43
C THR A 76 -8.61 11.42 37.29
N THR A 77 -9.71 11.65 36.57
CA THR A 77 -10.53 10.57 36.02
C THR A 77 -9.68 9.81 35.01
N ASN A 78 -9.11 8.68 35.43
CA ASN A 78 -8.40 7.74 34.57
C ASN A 78 -9.38 7.14 33.56
N ILE A 79 -9.62 7.87 32.47
CA ILE A 79 -10.17 7.29 31.24
C ILE A 79 -9.08 6.36 30.72
N LEU A 80 -9.23 5.07 31.04
CA LEU A 80 -8.56 4.01 30.32
C LEU A 80 -8.97 4.14 28.85
N ALA A 81 -8.10 4.75 28.04
CA ALA A 81 -8.20 4.72 26.61
C ALA A 81 -8.11 3.26 26.17
N LYS A 82 -9.26 2.61 26.00
CA LYS A 82 -9.35 1.29 25.37
C LYS A 82 -8.66 1.43 24.02
N MET A 83 -7.53 0.75 23.87
CA MET A 83 -6.83 0.68 22.60
C MET A 83 -7.78 0.01 21.62
N VAL A 84 -8.38 0.82 20.73
CA VAL A 84 -9.38 0.35 19.76
C VAL A 84 -8.68 -0.67 18.86
N PRO A 85 -9.17 -1.92 18.76
CA PRO A 85 -8.58 -2.89 17.86
C PRO A 85 -8.58 -2.35 16.43
N ALA A 86 -7.43 -2.43 15.75
CA ALA A 86 -7.31 -1.93 14.39
C ALA A 86 -8.41 -2.54 13.49
N PRO A 87 -9.11 -1.73 12.68
CA PRO A 87 -10.23 -2.18 11.86
C PRO A 87 -9.75 -3.24 10.87
N SER A 88 -10.09 -4.51 11.13
CA SER A 88 -9.53 -5.65 10.42
C SER A 88 -10.57 -6.73 10.16
N LEU A 89 -10.70 -7.08 8.88
CA LEU A 89 -11.52 -8.19 8.39
C LEU A 89 -10.63 -9.43 8.23
N ALA A 90 -11.25 -10.61 8.21
CA ALA A 90 -10.56 -11.91 8.09
C ALA A 90 -9.51 -11.95 6.96
N GLY A 91 -8.48 -12.78 7.15
CA GLY A 91 -7.40 -12.97 6.17
C GLY A 91 -7.90 -13.52 4.84
N VAL A 92 -7.14 -13.29 3.76
CA VAL A 92 -7.51 -13.68 2.39
C VAL A 92 -6.48 -14.68 1.87
N HIS A 93 -6.95 -15.83 1.38
CA HIS A 93 -6.12 -16.77 0.63
C HIS A 93 -6.19 -16.42 -0.86
N VAL A 94 -5.02 -16.35 -1.50
CA VAL A 94 -4.89 -16.03 -2.93
C VAL A 94 -3.93 -17.04 -3.55
N ASP A 95 -4.50 -17.93 -4.37
CA ASP A 95 -3.78 -19.12 -4.83
C ASP A 95 -3.28 -19.95 -3.62
N ASN A 96 -1.99 -20.29 -3.57
CA ASN A 96 -1.35 -20.97 -2.44
C ASN A 96 -0.86 -20.03 -1.30
N VAL A 97 -1.13 -18.71 -1.36
CA VAL A 97 -0.58 -17.71 -0.42
C VAL A 97 -1.62 -17.22 0.57
N ALA A 98 -1.26 -17.13 1.86
CA ALA A 98 -2.14 -16.64 2.93
C ALA A 98 -1.76 -15.20 3.35
N PHE A 99 -2.69 -14.26 3.18
CA PHE A 99 -2.57 -12.90 3.68
C PHE A 99 -3.34 -12.75 5.00
N GLN A 100 -2.65 -12.36 6.06
CA GLN A 100 -3.19 -12.28 7.42
C GLN A 100 -4.11 -11.06 7.60
N PRO A 101 -5.05 -11.05 8.58
CA PRO A 101 -5.92 -9.90 8.84
C PRO A 101 -5.17 -8.59 9.09
N THR A 102 -4.01 -8.69 9.74
CA THR A 102 -3.12 -7.59 10.12
C THR A 102 -1.67 -8.03 10.05
N THR A 103 -0.74 -7.08 9.90
CA THR A 103 0.71 -7.35 10.00
C THR A 103 1.49 -6.13 10.49
N LYS A 104 2.61 -6.36 11.17
CA LYS A 104 3.71 -5.38 11.26
C LYS A 104 4.43 -5.29 9.91
N VAL A 105 5.13 -4.19 9.66
CA VAL A 105 5.71 -3.89 8.34
C VAL A 105 7.18 -3.43 8.47
N PRO A 106 8.05 -3.71 7.48
CA PRO A 106 9.48 -3.39 7.61
C PRO A 106 9.71 -1.88 7.73
N GLY A 107 10.50 -1.48 8.73
CA GLY A 107 10.84 -0.07 8.98
C GLY A 107 9.74 0.80 9.61
N SER A 108 8.71 0.20 10.21
CA SER A 108 7.68 0.92 10.97
C SER A 108 7.16 0.08 12.14
N ASP A 109 6.92 0.72 13.30
CA ASP A 109 6.32 0.07 14.48
C ASP A 109 4.80 -0.19 14.31
N LYS A 110 4.19 0.36 13.26
CA LYS A 110 2.75 0.26 13.01
C LYS A 110 2.31 -1.16 12.66
N THR A 111 1.06 -1.46 13.00
CA THR A 111 0.36 -2.68 12.54
C THR A 111 -0.72 -2.25 11.54
N LEU A 112 -0.61 -2.72 10.30
CA LEU A 112 -1.50 -2.38 9.20
C LEU A 112 -2.51 -3.51 8.97
N PHE A 113 -3.75 -3.17 8.59
CA PHE A 113 -4.80 -4.15 8.28
C PHE A 113 -4.80 -4.52 6.81
N LEU A 114 -5.25 -5.74 6.47
CA LEU A 114 -5.36 -6.20 5.09
C LEU A 114 -6.54 -5.52 4.38
N GLY A 115 -6.24 -4.46 3.63
CA GLY A 115 -7.20 -3.76 2.78
C GLY A 115 -7.74 -4.66 1.69
N GLY A 116 -6.89 -5.41 0.98
CA GLY A 116 -7.34 -6.39 -0.03
C GLY A 116 -6.20 -7.22 -0.60
N ALA A 117 -6.54 -8.31 -1.29
CA ALA A 117 -5.55 -9.17 -1.95
C ALA A 117 -6.07 -9.76 -3.28
N GLY A 118 -5.16 -10.10 -4.19
CA GLY A 118 -5.51 -10.71 -5.47
C GLY A 118 -4.32 -11.16 -6.30
N VAL A 119 -4.58 -11.95 -7.34
CA VAL A 119 -3.56 -12.44 -8.27
C VAL A 119 -3.15 -11.36 -9.28
N ARG A 120 -1.89 -11.40 -9.72
CA ARG A 120 -1.41 -10.76 -10.95
C ARG A 120 -0.99 -11.87 -11.92
N GLY A 121 -1.52 -11.80 -13.14
CA GLY A 121 -1.24 -12.77 -14.20
C GLY A 121 -1.15 -12.09 -15.57
N LEU A 122 -0.99 -12.90 -16.61
CA LEU A 122 -1.04 -12.49 -18.02
C LEU A 122 -1.77 -13.57 -18.83
N GLU A 123 -2.52 -13.16 -19.85
CA GLU A 123 -3.04 -14.08 -20.86
C GLU A 123 -1.91 -14.56 -21.77
N ILE A 124 -1.64 -15.87 -21.76
CA ILE A 124 -0.62 -16.51 -22.60
C ILE A 124 -1.31 -17.64 -23.37
N GLN A 125 -1.39 -17.50 -24.69
CA GLN A 125 -2.02 -18.47 -25.59
C GLN A 125 -3.47 -18.83 -25.16
N GLY A 126 -4.23 -17.85 -24.67
CA GLY A 126 -5.62 -18.02 -24.21
C GLY A 126 -5.77 -18.63 -22.80
N ASN A 127 -4.69 -18.69 -22.02
CA ASN A 127 -4.71 -19.14 -20.64
C ASN A 127 -4.18 -18.04 -19.69
N PHE A 128 -4.92 -17.74 -18.62
CA PHE A 128 -4.49 -16.78 -17.60
C PHE A 128 -3.39 -17.37 -16.69
N VAL A 129 -2.14 -17.11 -17.03
CA VAL A 129 -0.97 -17.57 -16.27
C VAL A 129 -0.73 -16.60 -15.10
N LYS A 130 -0.91 -17.11 -13.87
CA LYS A 130 -0.63 -16.38 -12.62
C LYS A 130 0.88 -16.29 -12.39
N PHE A 131 1.38 -15.10 -12.04
CA PHE A 131 2.80 -14.89 -11.71
C PHE A 131 3.01 -14.60 -10.22
N THR A 132 2.16 -13.76 -9.62
CA THR A 132 2.28 -13.37 -8.22
C THR A 132 0.91 -13.27 -7.53
N ALA A 133 0.90 -13.47 -6.22
CA ALA A 133 -0.19 -13.10 -5.32
C ALA A 133 0.20 -11.80 -4.61
N ILE A 134 -0.72 -10.82 -4.56
CA ILE A 134 -0.44 -9.48 -4.02
C ILE A 134 -1.43 -9.19 -2.89
N GLY A 135 -0.91 -8.80 -1.72
CA GLY A 135 -1.68 -8.25 -0.61
C GLY A 135 -1.35 -6.78 -0.40
N VAL A 136 -2.38 -5.95 -0.28
CA VAL A 136 -2.31 -4.51 0.01
C VAL A 136 -2.88 -4.27 1.40
N TYR A 137 -2.04 -3.75 2.28
CA TYR A 137 -2.34 -3.42 3.67
C TYR A 137 -2.33 -1.91 3.88
N LEU A 138 -3.19 -1.41 4.76
CA LEU A 138 -3.37 0.01 5.07
C LEU A 138 -3.25 0.25 6.58
N GLU A 139 -2.77 1.43 6.97
CA GLU A 139 -2.84 1.92 8.35
C GLU A 139 -4.30 2.12 8.80
N ASP A 140 -4.57 1.93 10.10
CA ASP A 140 -5.91 2.10 10.69
C ASP A 140 -6.54 3.48 10.42
N THR A 141 -5.72 4.54 10.43
CA THR A 141 -6.11 5.91 10.07
C THR A 141 -6.64 6.06 8.63
N ALA A 142 -6.43 5.08 7.74
CA ALA A 142 -7.00 5.09 6.40
C ALA A 142 -8.54 5.05 6.40
N VAL A 143 -9.17 4.34 7.34
CA VAL A 143 -10.64 4.22 7.41
C VAL A 143 -11.30 5.58 7.68
N PRO A 144 -10.96 6.33 8.76
CA PRO A 144 -11.49 7.69 8.96
C PRO A 144 -10.98 8.72 7.95
N SER A 145 -9.81 8.50 7.32
CA SER A 145 -9.35 9.39 6.24
C SER A 145 -10.17 9.22 4.95
N LEU A 146 -10.67 8.02 4.65
CA LEU A 146 -11.45 7.73 3.44
C LEU A 146 -12.95 7.98 3.65
N SER A 147 -13.48 7.82 4.87
CA SER A 147 -14.91 7.97 5.17
C SER A 147 -15.46 9.34 4.78
N ILE A 148 -14.66 10.41 4.92
CA ILE A 148 -14.99 11.80 4.57
C ILE A 148 -15.57 11.93 3.15
N LYS A 149 -15.13 11.10 2.20
CA LYS A 149 -15.55 11.13 0.78
C LYS A 149 -16.25 9.84 0.33
N TRP A 150 -15.88 8.70 0.91
CA TRP A 150 -16.26 7.37 0.42
C TRP A 150 -17.24 6.62 1.34
N SER A 151 -17.65 7.20 2.46
CA SER A 151 -18.67 6.61 3.34
C SER A 151 -20.00 6.38 2.60
N GLY A 152 -20.69 5.28 2.96
CA GLY A 152 -21.95 4.86 2.35
C GLY A 152 -21.84 4.24 0.95
N LYS A 153 -20.68 4.32 0.29
CA LYS A 153 -20.48 3.76 -1.07
C LYS A 153 -20.45 2.24 -1.09
N SER A 154 -21.04 1.67 -2.14
CA SER A 154 -21.05 0.23 -2.40
C SER A 154 -19.70 -0.30 -2.91
N ALA A 155 -19.49 -1.61 -2.79
CA ALA A 155 -18.26 -2.27 -3.25
C ALA A 155 -18.02 -2.06 -4.76
N ASP A 156 -19.09 -2.11 -5.57
CA ASP A 156 -18.97 -1.98 -7.02
C ASP A 156 -18.70 -0.52 -7.44
N GLU A 157 -19.39 0.49 -6.85
CA GLU A 157 -19.07 1.91 -7.05
C GLU A 157 -17.60 2.24 -6.74
N LEU A 158 -17.07 1.71 -5.62
CA LEU A 158 -15.66 1.89 -5.26
C LEU A 158 -14.73 1.14 -6.22
N SER A 159 -15.15 0.00 -6.77
CA SER A 159 -14.32 -0.80 -7.69
C SER A 159 -14.15 -0.16 -9.09
N GLU A 160 -15.11 0.66 -9.50
CA GLU A 160 -15.08 1.42 -10.76
C GLU A 160 -14.46 2.83 -10.60
N SER A 161 -14.50 3.39 -9.38
CA SER A 161 -13.98 4.72 -9.07
C SER A 161 -12.45 4.81 -9.16
N VAL A 162 -11.94 5.44 -10.23
CA VAL A 162 -10.50 5.78 -10.36
C VAL A 162 -10.04 6.71 -9.24
N GLU A 163 -10.88 7.65 -8.80
CA GLU A 163 -10.56 8.56 -7.70
C GLU A 163 -10.39 7.83 -6.36
N PHE A 164 -11.19 6.81 -6.08
CA PHE A 164 -11.10 6.05 -4.83
C PHE A 164 -9.73 5.37 -4.69
N PHE A 165 -9.26 4.71 -5.75
CA PHE A 165 -7.91 4.12 -5.75
C PHE A 165 -6.81 5.18 -5.71
N ARG A 166 -7.03 6.37 -6.29
CA ARG A 166 -6.07 7.48 -6.19
C ARG A 166 -5.99 8.03 -4.76
N ASP A 167 -7.13 8.24 -4.10
CA ASP A 167 -7.20 8.68 -2.71
C ASP A 167 -6.55 7.64 -1.76
N ILE A 168 -6.62 6.35 -2.08
CA ILE A 168 -5.82 5.32 -1.39
C ILE A 168 -4.32 5.48 -1.67
N VAL A 169 -3.90 5.63 -2.92
CA VAL A 169 -2.48 5.78 -3.29
C VAL A 169 -1.85 7.01 -2.62
N THR A 170 -2.48 8.18 -2.74
CA THR A 170 -1.95 9.46 -2.25
C THR A 170 -2.39 9.82 -0.83
N GLY A 171 -3.18 8.97 -0.16
CA GLY A 171 -3.76 9.25 1.15
C GLY A 171 -2.72 9.46 2.27
N PRO A 172 -3.01 10.26 3.30
CA PRO A 172 -2.06 10.72 4.34
C PRO A 172 -1.75 9.65 5.41
N PHE A 173 -1.69 8.38 5.02
CA PHE A 173 -1.52 7.21 5.86
C PHE A 173 -0.51 6.23 5.24
N GLU A 174 0.07 5.35 6.06
CA GLU A 174 1.03 4.33 5.62
C GLU A 174 0.34 3.18 4.88
N LYS A 175 1.03 2.63 3.86
CA LYS A 175 0.59 1.44 3.13
C LYS A 175 1.72 0.41 3.10
N PHE A 176 1.34 -0.86 3.02
CA PHE A 176 2.29 -1.95 2.86
C PHE A 176 1.82 -2.93 1.78
N ILE A 177 2.76 -3.39 0.96
CA ILE A 177 2.49 -4.25 -0.20
C ILE A 177 3.38 -5.48 -0.08
N ARG A 178 2.77 -6.67 0.02
CA ARG A 178 3.47 -7.96 -0.08
C ARG A 178 3.14 -8.59 -1.43
N VAL A 179 4.13 -8.65 -2.31
CA VAL A 179 4.07 -9.38 -3.59
C VAL A 179 4.77 -10.71 -3.39
N THR A 180 4.02 -11.81 -3.36
CA THR A 180 4.54 -13.18 -3.19
C THR A 180 4.56 -13.88 -4.54
N MET A 181 5.67 -14.57 -4.87
CA MET A 181 5.86 -15.20 -6.17
C MET A 181 5.14 -16.56 -6.24
N ILE A 182 4.33 -16.75 -7.28
CA ILE A 182 3.72 -18.04 -7.65
C ILE A 182 4.61 -18.74 -8.69
N LEU A 183 5.11 -17.98 -9.66
CA LEU A 183 6.15 -18.38 -10.61
C LEU A 183 7.46 -17.63 -10.32
N PRO A 184 8.63 -18.21 -10.64
CA PRO A 184 9.91 -17.56 -10.40
C PRO A 184 10.10 -16.30 -11.26
N LEU A 185 10.70 -15.27 -10.68
CA LEU A 185 11.11 -14.03 -11.36
C LEU A 185 12.52 -13.63 -10.92
N THR A 186 13.31 -13.03 -11.82
CA THR A 186 14.50 -12.28 -11.40
C THR A 186 14.11 -10.88 -10.92
N GLY A 187 14.93 -10.26 -10.06
CA GLY A 187 14.72 -8.88 -9.65
C GLY A 187 14.73 -7.93 -10.85
N HIS A 188 15.62 -8.14 -11.82
CA HIS A 188 15.65 -7.43 -13.11
C HIS A 188 14.29 -7.43 -13.83
N GLN A 189 13.71 -8.62 -14.07
CA GLN A 189 12.41 -8.79 -14.75
C GLN A 189 11.27 -8.10 -14.00
N TYR A 190 11.30 -8.14 -12.67
CA TYR A 190 10.31 -7.45 -11.85
C TYR A 190 10.50 -5.93 -11.90
N SER A 191 11.72 -5.45 -11.67
CA SER A 191 12.00 -4.04 -11.48
C SER A 191 11.87 -3.25 -12.78
N GLU A 192 12.33 -3.78 -13.91
CA GLU A 192 12.14 -3.13 -15.22
C GLU A 192 10.67 -2.90 -15.52
N LYS A 193 9.80 -3.90 -15.32
CA LYS A 193 8.38 -3.78 -15.68
C LYS A 193 7.62 -2.80 -14.76
N VAL A 194 8.10 -2.58 -13.54
CA VAL A 194 7.60 -1.49 -12.68
C VAL A 194 8.11 -0.14 -13.18
N THR A 195 9.42 0.01 -13.39
CA THR A 195 10.04 1.30 -13.72
C THR A 195 9.69 1.81 -15.12
N GLU A 196 9.57 0.93 -16.11
CA GLU A 196 9.14 1.24 -17.48
C GLU A 196 7.80 1.98 -17.49
N ASN A 197 6.79 1.42 -16.81
CA ASN A 197 5.45 2.00 -16.69
C ASN A 197 5.50 3.38 -16.00
N CYS A 198 6.30 3.51 -14.94
CA CYS A 198 6.45 4.76 -14.18
C CYS A 198 7.08 5.86 -15.05
N VAL A 199 8.24 5.57 -15.65
CA VAL A 199 9.01 6.53 -16.46
C VAL A 199 8.25 6.96 -17.72
N ALA A 200 7.53 6.03 -18.37
CA ALA A 200 6.68 6.37 -19.51
C ALA A 200 5.56 7.34 -19.11
N PHE A 201 4.85 7.07 -18.01
CA PHE A 201 3.79 7.94 -17.50
C PHE A 201 4.33 9.32 -17.10
N TRP A 202 5.37 9.38 -16.27
CA TRP A 202 5.93 10.66 -15.78
C TRP A 202 6.46 11.55 -16.91
N LYS A 203 7.05 10.96 -17.95
CA LYS A 203 7.44 11.70 -19.16
C LYS A 203 6.23 12.22 -19.93
N SER A 204 5.16 11.42 -20.08
CA SER A 204 3.96 11.82 -20.80
C SER A 204 3.19 12.98 -20.16
N VAL A 205 3.33 13.18 -18.84
CA VAL A 205 2.69 14.28 -18.09
C VAL A 205 3.68 15.36 -17.62
N GLY A 206 4.94 15.32 -18.09
CA GLY A 206 5.94 16.37 -17.86
C GLY A 206 6.52 16.46 -16.44
N ILE A 207 6.39 15.43 -15.60
CA ILE A 207 6.86 15.43 -14.20
C ILE A 207 8.11 14.59 -13.94
N TYR A 208 8.78 14.10 -15.00
CA TYR A 208 10.01 13.31 -14.88
C TYR A 208 11.25 14.21 -14.77
N THR A 209 11.83 14.32 -13.57
CA THR A 209 13.06 15.09 -13.32
C THR A 209 14.25 14.18 -13.01
N ASP A 210 15.43 14.77 -12.83
CA ASP A 210 16.64 14.07 -12.36
C ASP A 210 16.43 13.36 -11.01
N ALA A 211 15.51 13.85 -10.17
CA ALA A 211 15.17 13.22 -8.89
C ALA A 211 14.43 11.88 -9.09
N GLU A 212 13.54 11.80 -10.08
CA GLU A 212 12.85 10.56 -10.46
C GLU A 212 13.83 9.63 -11.18
N ALA A 213 14.68 10.15 -12.07
CA ALA A 213 15.70 9.37 -12.76
C ALA A 213 16.64 8.66 -11.76
N LYS A 214 17.19 9.40 -10.79
CA LYS A 214 18.04 8.84 -9.73
C LYS A 214 17.30 7.87 -8.83
N ALA A 215 16.02 8.12 -8.51
CA ALA A 215 15.21 7.18 -7.73
C ALA A 215 14.96 5.86 -8.48
N ILE A 216 14.81 5.91 -9.81
CA ILE A 216 14.69 4.73 -10.69
C ILE A 216 16.03 3.97 -10.76
N GLU A 217 17.17 4.65 -10.86
CA GLU A 217 18.50 4.01 -10.77
C GLU A 217 18.73 3.32 -9.42
N GLU A 218 18.38 3.98 -8.32
CA GLU A 218 18.44 3.39 -6.96
C GLU A 218 17.52 2.17 -6.83
N PHE A 219 16.32 2.22 -7.40
CA PHE A 219 15.37 1.10 -7.43
C PHE A 219 15.90 -0.09 -8.23
N LEU A 220 16.32 0.12 -9.48
CA LEU A 220 16.89 -0.93 -10.33
C LEU A 220 18.13 -1.57 -9.68
N LYS A 221 18.98 -0.77 -9.02
CA LYS A 221 20.15 -1.25 -8.28
C LYS A 221 19.78 -2.17 -7.11
N VAL A 222 18.71 -1.86 -6.37
CA VAL A 222 18.22 -2.68 -5.23
C VAL A 222 17.71 -4.05 -5.69
N PHE A 223 17.20 -4.18 -6.92
CA PHE A 223 16.71 -5.45 -7.48
C PHE A 223 17.74 -6.20 -8.35
N LYS A 224 18.87 -5.59 -8.68
CA LYS A 224 19.78 -6.04 -9.76
C LYS A 224 20.19 -7.51 -9.68
N ASP A 225 20.69 -7.93 -8.51
CA ASP A 225 21.30 -9.25 -8.33
C ASP A 225 20.33 -10.26 -7.64
N GLU A 226 19.08 -9.86 -7.42
CA GLU A 226 18.06 -10.61 -6.69
C GLU A 226 17.32 -11.67 -7.54
N LYS A 227 16.84 -12.72 -6.86
CA LYS A 227 16.09 -13.82 -7.48
C LYS A 227 14.96 -14.29 -6.57
N PHE A 228 13.75 -14.30 -7.09
CA PHE A 228 12.53 -14.62 -6.36
C PHE A 228 11.96 -15.97 -6.82
N PRO A 229 12.30 -17.09 -6.14
CA PRO A 229 11.62 -18.37 -6.36
C PRO A 229 10.16 -18.33 -5.88
N PRO A 230 9.31 -19.30 -6.26
CA PRO A 230 7.97 -19.45 -5.68
C PRO A 230 7.99 -19.45 -4.15
N GLY A 231 7.02 -18.78 -3.53
CA GLY A 231 6.92 -18.60 -2.07
C GLY A 231 7.74 -17.43 -1.50
N SER A 232 8.76 -16.95 -2.20
CA SER A 232 9.48 -15.73 -1.78
C SER A 232 8.62 -14.48 -1.97
N SER A 233 8.95 -13.40 -1.25
CA SER A 233 8.17 -12.16 -1.22
C SER A 233 9.02 -10.90 -1.44
N ILE A 234 8.52 -9.97 -2.25
CA ILE A 234 8.97 -8.58 -2.33
C ILE A 234 8.02 -7.73 -1.48
N LEU A 235 8.59 -6.89 -0.62
CA LEU A 235 7.87 -6.16 0.42
C LEU A 235 8.14 -4.66 0.31
N PHE A 236 7.07 -3.86 0.23
CA PHE A 236 7.17 -2.40 0.13
C PHE A 236 6.41 -1.72 1.26
N THR A 237 7.06 -0.84 2.02
CA THR A 237 6.39 0.09 2.96
C THR A 237 6.41 1.49 2.37
N GLN A 238 5.24 2.08 2.17
CA GLN A 238 5.05 3.42 1.64
C GLN A 238 4.71 4.38 2.77
N SER A 239 5.69 5.19 3.18
CA SER A 239 5.45 6.23 4.19
C SER A 239 4.59 7.35 3.60
N PRO A 240 3.63 7.94 4.33
CA PRO A 240 2.88 9.11 3.88
C PRO A 240 3.79 10.32 3.58
N ASN A 241 5.01 10.33 4.12
CA ASN A 241 6.04 11.34 3.85
C ASN A 241 6.76 11.15 2.49
N GLY A 242 6.35 10.19 1.65
CA GLY A 242 6.88 10.00 0.30
C GLY A 242 8.21 9.24 0.21
N SER A 243 8.52 8.38 1.19
CA SER A 243 9.60 7.40 1.06
C SER A 243 9.06 6.00 0.76
N LEU A 244 9.88 5.18 0.09
CA LEU A 244 9.63 3.78 -0.23
C LEU A 244 10.69 2.92 0.45
N THR A 245 10.29 2.16 1.48
CA THR A 245 11.13 1.11 2.07
C THR A 245 10.95 -0.17 1.28
N ILE A 246 12.04 -0.78 0.82
CA ILE A 246 12.05 -2.03 0.04
C ILE A 246 12.69 -3.11 0.90
N SER A 247 12.06 -4.29 0.96
CA SER A 247 12.57 -5.45 1.69
C SER A 247 12.29 -6.75 0.95
N PHE A 248 13.07 -7.79 1.19
CA PHE A 248 12.90 -9.11 0.59
C PHE A 248 12.74 -10.18 1.67
N SER A 249 11.89 -11.17 1.39
CA SER A 249 11.79 -12.40 2.18
C SER A 249 11.88 -13.63 1.29
N LYS A 250 12.46 -14.71 1.84
CA LYS A 250 12.61 -15.99 1.15
C LYS A 250 11.39 -16.91 1.32
N ASP A 251 10.48 -16.52 2.21
CA ASP A 251 9.29 -17.25 2.62
C ASP A 251 8.15 -16.26 2.97
N GLU A 252 7.23 -16.65 3.84
CA GLU A 252 6.08 -15.83 4.26
C GLU A 252 6.40 -14.81 5.37
N SER A 253 7.58 -14.88 5.99
CA SER A 253 8.00 -13.96 7.04
C SER A 253 8.21 -12.54 6.52
N ILE A 254 8.09 -11.57 7.42
CA ILE A 254 8.30 -10.16 7.15
C ILE A 254 9.46 -9.70 8.04
N PRO A 255 10.57 -9.18 7.49
CA PRO A 255 11.72 -8.73 8.27
C PRO A 255 11.41 -7.41 8.99
N GLU A 256 11.99 -7.22 10.17
CA GLU A 256 11.81 -5.99 10.96
C GLU A 256 12.45 -4.77 10.27
N SER A 257 13.63 -4.96 9.68
CA SER A 257 14.38 -3.94 8.96
C SER A 257 14.22 -4.05 7.44
N GLY A 258 14.03 -2.92 6.76
CA GLY A 258 14.09 -2.86 5.29
C GLY A 258 15.51 -2.99 4.73
N ASN A 259 15.63 -3.54 3.52
CA ASN A 259 16.90 -3.66 2.79
C ASN A 259 17.37 -2.33 2.19
N ALA A 260 16.43 -1.46 1.79
CA ALA A 260 16.72 -0.12 1.25
C ALA A 260 15.58 0.86 1.53
N VAL A 261 15.87 2.17 1.51
CA VAL A 261 14.86 3.24 1.61
C VAL A 261 15.14 4.30 0.57
N ILE A 262 14.25 4.45 -0.41
CA ILE A 262 14.35 5.46 -1.48
C ILE A 262 13.44 6.65 -1.13
N LYS A 263 13.99 7.87 -1.17
CA LYS A 263 13.29 9.09 -0.80
C LYS A 263 12.78 9.84 -2.03
N ASN A 264 11.78 9.27 -2.71
CA ASN A 264 11.08 9.91 -3.82
C ASN A 264 9.57 9.58 -3.75
N LYS A 265 8.74 10.63 -3.66
CA LYS A 265 7.28 10.51 -3.47
C LYS A 265 6.61 9.87 -4.69
N LEU A 266 6.96 10.31 -5.89
CA LEU A 266 6.37 9.80 -7.14
C LEU A 266 6.67 8.30 -7.31
N LEU A 267 7.91 7.88 -7.11
CA LEU A 267 8.28 6.46 -7.13
C LEU A 267 7.54 5.67 -6.05
N SER A 268 7.47 6.19 -4.82
CA SER A 268 6.77 5.53 -3.73
C SER A 268 5.31 5.26 -4.11
N GLU A 269 4.56 6.29 -4.50
CA GLU A 269 3.15 6.17 -4.90
C GLU A 269 2.95 5.29 -6.15
N ALA A 270 3.84 5.38 -7.14
CA ALA A 270 3.71 4.68 -8.41
C ALA A 270 3.79 3.14 -8.27
N VAL A 271 4.48 2.60 -7.25
CA VAL A 271 4.45 1.15 -6.99
C VAL A 271 3.03 0.67 -6.70
N LEU A 272 2.22 1.40 -5.91
CA LEU A 272 0.83 1.02 -5.62
C LEU A 272 -0.11 1.36 -6.78
N GLU A 273 0.06 2.52 -7.43
CA GLU A 273 -0.68 2.87 -8.65
C GLU A 273 -0.49 1.81 -9.75
N SER A 274 0.70 1.20 -9.87
CA SER A 274 0.95 0.11 -10.83
C SER A 274 0.13 -1.16 -10.55
N ILE A 275 -0.41 -1.33 -9.33
CA ILE A 275 -1.19 -2.51 -8.91
C ILE A 275 -2.69 -2.19 -8.92
N ILE A 276 -3.11 -1.09 -8.27
CA ILE A 276 -4.51 -0.73 -8.04
C ILE A 276 -5.01 0.52 -8.78
N GLY A 277 -4.13 1.25 -9.45
CA GLY A 277 -4.46 2.48 -10.19
C GLY A 277 -5.36 2.26 -11.40
N LYS A 278 -5.53 3.30 -12.23
CA LYS A 278 -6.40 3.21 -13.43
C LYS A 278 -5.97 2.10 -14.39
N HIS A 279 -4.66 1.90 -14.54
CA HIS A 279 -4.03 0.90 -15.39
C HIS A 279 -3.33 -0.20 -14.58
N GLY A 280 -3.83 -0.47 -13.36
CA GLY A 280 -3.20 -1.38 -12.40
C GLY A 280 -3.25 -2.86 -12.81
N VAL A 281 -2.15 -3.59 -12.55
CA VAL A 281 -1.94 -4.97 -13.02
C VAL A 281 -2.71 -6.06 -12.25
N SER A 282 -3.50 -5.72 -11.22
CA SER A 282 -4.35 -6.69 -10.51
C SER A 282 -5.79 -6.17 -10.30
N PRO A 283 -6.69 -6.39 -11.28
CA PRO A 283 -8.13 -6.18 -11.10
C PRO A 283 -8.71 -6.96 -9.91
N ALA A 284 -8.15 -8.14 -9.60
CA ALA A 284 -8.53 -8.93 -8.44
C ALA A 284 -8.24 -8.20 -7.11
N ALA A 285 -7.02 -7.64 -6.96
CA ALA A 285 -6.67 -6.86 -5.77
C ALA A 285 -7.53 -5.58 -5.66
N LYS A 286 -7.81 -4.90 -6.79
CA LYS A 286 -8.73 -3.76 -6.82
C LYS A 286 -10.12 -4.09 -6.30
N LYS A 287 -10.76 -5.17 -6.81
CA LYS A 287 -12.10 -5.57 -6.36
C LYS A 287 -12.11 -6.03 -4.90
N SER A 288 -11.08 -6.77 -4.46
CA SER A 288 -10.92 -7.15 -3.05
C SER A 288 -10.85 -5.93 -2.13
N LEU A 289 -10.01 -4.96 -2.48
CA LEU A 289 -9.79 -3.72 -1.74
C LEU A 289 -11.04 -2.84 -1.66
N ALA A 290 -11.72 -2.61 -2.79
CA ALA A 290 -12.98 -1.87 -2.84
C ALA A 290 -14.10 -2.52 -2.01
N THR A 291 -14.20 -3.86 -2.04
CA THR A 291 -15.20 -4.61 -1.27
C THR A 291 -14.97 -4.46 0.23
N ARG A 292 -13.75 -4.75 0.70
CA ARG A 292 -13.38 -4.74 2.12
C ARG A 292 -13.37 -3.33 2.72
N VAL A 293 -12.99 -2.31 1.95
CA VAL A 293 -13.08 -0.92 2.41
C VAL A 293 -14.53 -0.44 2.46
N SER A 294 -15.40 -0.82 1.51
CA SER A 294 -16.85 -0.54 1.60
C SER A 294 -17.47 -1.14 2.87
N GLU A 295 -17.03 -2.35 3.26
CA GLU A 295 -17.44 -3.03 4.49
C GLU A 295 -16.94 -2.29 5.74
N LEU A 296 -15.63 -2.02 5.86
CA LEU A 296 -15.03 -1.30 6.98
C LEU A 296 -15.60 0.12 7.17
N LEU A 297 -15.97 0.81 6.08
CA LEU A 297 -16.59 2.14 6.15
C LEU A 297 -18.02 2.11 6.72
N LYS A 298 -18.80 1.07 6.42
CA LYS A 298 -20.14 0.86 7.03
C LYS A 298 -20.00 0.52 8.51
N ASP A 299 -19.11 -0.43 8.82
CA ASP A 299 -18.75 -0.83 10.16
C ASP A 299 -18.34 0.36 11.05
N SER A 300 -17.66 1.36 10.47
CA SER A 300 -17.28 2.60 11.16
C SER A 300 -18.48 3.50 11.44
N ASN A 301 -19.37 3.69 10.45
CA ASN A 301 -20.58 4.52 10.61
C ASN A 301 -21.51 3.96 11.69
N ASP A 302 -21.77 2.65 11.66
CA ASP A 302 -22.74 2.01 12.56
C ASP A 302 -22.26 2.07 14.02
N LYS A 303 -20.95 1.88 14.23
CA LYS A 303 -20.31 2.06 15.55
C LYS A 303 -20.31 3.52 15.99
N GLU A 304 -20.18 4.48 15.08
CA GLU A 304 -20.28 5.90 15.45
C GLU A 304 -21.72 6.26 15.86
N ALA A 305 -22.72 5.82 15.11
CA ALA A 305 -24.14 6.02 15.42
C ALA A 305 -24.54 5.37 16.76
N GLU A 306 -24.05 4.16 17.05
CA GLU A 306 -24.24 3.51 18.35
C GLU A 306 -23.60 4.32 19.49
N ASN A 307 -22.34 4.78 19.33
CA ASN A 307 -21.67 5.61 20.33
C ASN A 307 -22.40 6.94 20.57
N GLN A 308 -22.86 7.63 19.51
CA GLN A 308 -23.64 8.87 19.63
C GLN A 308 -24.95 8.64 20.41
N LYS A 309 -25.66 7.54 20.14
CA LYS A 309 -26.87 7.13 20.89
C LYS A 309 -26.56 6.87 22.36
N LEU A 310 -25.49 6.12 22.66
CA LEU A 310 -25.06 5.83 24.03
C LEU A 310 -24.64 7.11 24.78
N MET A 311 -23.99 8.07 24.12
CA MET A 311 -23.67 9.37 24.72
C MET A 311 -24.92 10.18 25.07
N ALA A 312 -25.92 10.21 24.18
CA ALA A 312 -27.19 10.89 24.43
C ALA A 312 -27.96 10.26 25.62
N GLU A 313 -27.98 8.93 25.72
CA GLU A 313 -28.61 8.20 26.82
C GLU A 313 -27.90 8.43 28.15
N ASN A 314 -26.57 8.36 28.19
CA ASN A 314 -25.77 8.69 29.37
C ASN A 314 -25.98 10.14 29.83
N GLN A 315 -26.07 11.09 28.90
CA GLN A 315 -26.34 12.49 29.23
C GLN A 315 -27.77 12.69 29.78
N LYS A 316 -28.76 11.95 29.29
CA LYS A 316 -30.13 11.94 29.86
C LYS A 316 -30.13 11.41 31.30
N LEU A 317 -29.50 10.25 31.55
CA LEU A 317 -29.38 9.66 32.89
C LEU A 317 -28.65 10.59 33.87
N LYS A 318 -27.65 11.34 33.40
CA LYS A 318 -26.95 12.34 34.20
C LYS A 318 -27.86 13.48 34.66
N VAL A 319 -28.74 13.99 33.79
CA VAL A 319 -29.73 15.03 34.13
C VAL A 319 -30.78 14.48 35.09
N GLU A 320 -31.22 13.23 34.90
CA GLU A 320 -32.19 12.57 35.77
C GLU A 320 -31.64 12.33 37.19
N ASN A 321 -30.39 11.88 37.31
CA ASN A 321 -29.70 11.78 38.60
C ASN A 321 -29.56 13.14 39.30
N GLN A 322 -29.20 14.21 38.58
CA GLN A 322 -29.12 15.57 39.14
C GLN A 322 -30.48 16.08 39.66
N LYS A 323 -31.58 15.72 39.00
CA LYS A 323 -32.95 16.03 39.47
C LYS A 323 -33.28 15.27 40.76
N LEU A 324 -32.96 13.97 40.83
CA LEU A 324 -33.15 13.15 42.02
C LEU A 324 -32.30 13.64 43.21
N GLU A 325 -31.05 14.04 42.98
CA GLU A 325 -30.20 14.64 44.02
C GLU A 325 -30.78 15.95 44.58
N ALA A 326 -31.38 16.78 43.72
CA ALA A 326 -32.05 18.01 44.13
C ALA A 326 -33.33 17.73 44.95
N GLU A 327 -34.16 16.77 44.54
CA GLU A 327 -35.36 16.34 45.27
C GLU A 327 -35.01 15.74 46.64
N ILE A 328 -33.99 14.88 46.71
CA ILE A 328 -33.45 14.33 47.97
C ILE A 328 -32.94 15.46 48.89
N LYS A 329 -32.33 16.51 48.34
CA LYS A 329 -31.85 17.67 49.12
C LYS A 329 -33.02 18.49 49.70
N ILE A 330 -34.10 18.69 48.93
CA ILE A 330 -35.31 19.38 49.40
C ILE A 330 -36.00 18.59 50.52
N LEU A 331 -36.19 17.28 50.34
CA LEU A 331 -36.81 16.40 51.35
C LEU A 331 -36.03 16.39 52.68
N LYS A 332 -34.69 16.42 52.61
CA LYS A 332 -33.84 16.52 53.81
C LYS A 332 -34.00 17.85 54.55
N ALA A 333 -34.21 18.96 53.85
CA ALA A 333 -34.42 20.27 54.46
C ALA A 333 -35.78 20.38 55.18
N GLY A 334 -36.86 19.89 54.56
CA GLY A 334 -38.20 19.91 55.18
C GLY A 334 -38.27 19.12 56.50
N ASN A 335 -37.58 17.97 56.57
CA ASN A 335 -37.53 17.18 57.80
C ASN A 335 -36.76 17.85 58.97
N SER A 336 -35.85 18.81 58.71
CA SER A 336 -35.15 19.53 59.78
C SER A 336 -36.03 20.59 60.48
N GLU A 337 -37.05 21.13 59.81
CA GLU A 337 -37.91 22.18 60.39
C GLU A 337 -38.96 21.59 61.35
N ILE A 338 -39.47 20.39 61.07
CA ILE A 338 -40.49 19.71 61.88
C ILE A 338 -39.92 19.25 63.25
N GLY A 339 -38.60 19.09 63.38
CA GLY A 339 -37.94 18.74 64.64
C GLY A 339 -37.84 19.87 65.67
N GLY A 340 -38.26 21.10 65.33
CA GLY A 340 -38.01 22.30 66.14
C GLY A 340 -38.97 22.56 67.32
N HIS A 341 -40.06 21.80 67.47
CA HIS A 341 -41.02 21.98 68.57
C HIS A 341 -40.94 20.87 69.63
N LYS A 342 -40.29 21.19 70.75
CA LYS A 342 -40.40 20.52 72.06
C LYS A 342 -40.26 21.54 73.18
#